data_AF-A0A5Q2MF94-F1
#
_entry.id   AF-A0A5Q2MF94-F1
#
_cell.length_a   1.000
_cell.length_b   1.000
_cell.length_c   1.000
_cell.angle_alpha   90.00
_cell.angle_beta   90.00
_cell.angle_gamma   90.00
#
_symmetry.space_group_name_H-M   'P 1'
#
loop_
_entity.id
_entity.type
_entity.pdbx_description
1 polymer ?
#
loop_
_entity_poly.entity_id
_entity_poly.type
_entity_poly.pdbx_seq_one_letter_code
_entity_poly.pdbx_strand_id
1 'polypeptide(L)'
;MESLKPRVVVGALASGSDIIIAEAAMMEGVRVDASLPFSVDQFRTTSVATRGHRWSARYDALVTKLGADLRTGDESADDEAVYARHNETLIRRAFELAEQGERVWVLSVRQAPDPENPTVTDDLVNRALLRGCLSLDLDPLAARKRAFIAMPYGHKFDPATKTTYDCDETFNKVYRPVLEDSDLDWTRADLQTDSGLIHVGMIDDLANSDVVIADLATANFNVAYELGLRHVFARQSTVLVNPVHVDSLAGYPPFDVGGIRAVTFKRGNQLSDDEAEQGIAKLRAVLGQVIRNASADSPVHEWFDIDRLTPPILQRTNIPAVLSHELEIRNKVKQALRSSSATNMLAAVRLVEQSDALSDDARAGLRLELGSGLMNESDYVSAAAVLDAAQPSDDSPTHKRWLQKTAMAKRRVGESAEDTSERDRQWSEAEHLLSRGLELGYGDAETYGIYGGLIKRRLTHTRATLSEVAATALFDSMREQYRRGFETDPSYYLGLNYVMSLRLALQHSDDKNPADQSALTEALVVTKFLTRLARDEDPTDFWVAATEAELALHEALLGGADLSAVVAAYARAALLGRPDHIRSANDQLQFLREWGDPPETISRVAAALETHQT
;
A
#
# COMPACT_ATOMS: atom_id res chain seq x y z
N MET A 1 -12.84 -8.39 7.27
CA MET A 1 -13.58 -7.22 6.75
C MET A 1 -12.66 -6.34 5.92
N GLU A 2 -11.57 -5.80 6.48
CA GLU A 2 -10.64 -4.90 5.77
C GLU A 2 -9.99 -5.50 4.50
N SER A 3 -9.50 -6.74 4.57
CA SER A 3 -8.80 -7.39 3.43
C SER A 3 -9.75 -7.91 2.36
N LEU A 4 -10.80 -8.65 2.75
CA LEU A 4 -11.74 -9.28 1.81
C LEU A 4 -12.85 -8.34 1.33
N LYS A 5 -13.14 -7.27 2.07
CA LYS A 5 -14.20 -6.28 1.78
C LYS A 5 -15.53 -6.91 1.34
N PRO A 6 -16.12 -7.84 2.13
CA PRO A 6 -17.36 -8.49 1.74
C PRO A 6 -18.49 -7.46 1.66
N ARG A 7 -19.37 -7.59 0.66
CA ARG A 7 -20.54 -6.71 0.53
C ARG A 7 -21.60 -7.00 1.59
N VAL A 8 -21.80 -8.28 1.92
CA VAL A 8 -22.80 -8.72 2.91
C VAL A 8 -22.24 -9.85 3.76
N VAL A 9 -22.55 -9.82 5.06
CA VAL A 9 -22.31 -10.90 6.01
C VAL A 9 -23.64 -11.54 6.39
N VAL A 10 -23.72 -12.87 6.28
CA VAL A 10 -24.92 -13.65 6.63
C VAL A 10 -24.64 -14.52 7.85
N GLY A 11 -25.53 -14.54 8.85
CA GLY A 11 -25.32 -15.33 10.07
C GLY A 11 -26.53 -15.39 11.01
N ALA A 12 -26.42 -16.20 12.07
CA ALA A 12 -27.51 -16.47 13.02
C ALA A 12 -27.39 -15.72 14.36
N LEU A 13 -26.34 -14.93 14.57
CA LEU A 13 -26.08 -14.19 15.82
C LEU A 13 -25.95 -15.09 17.06
N ALA A 14 -25.51 -16.35 16.90
CA ALA A 14 -25.21 -17.22 18.03
C ALA A 14 -24.08 -16.63 18.90
N SER A 15 -24.05 -16.95 20.20
CA SER A 15 -22.96 -16.47 21.06
C SER A 15 -21.60 -16.95 20.54
N GLY A 16 -20.60 -16.06 20.53
CA GLY A 16 -19.28 -16.35 19.97
C GLY A 16 -19.01 -15.57 18.68
N SER A 17 -18.57 -16.30 17.65
CA SER A 17 -18.11 -15.73 16.39
C SER A 17 -19.18 -14.95 15.64
N ASP A 18 -20.42 -15.45 15.57
CA ASP A 18 -21.48 -14.78 14.81
C ASP A 18 -21.72 -13.35 15.30
N ILE A 19 -21.81 -13.16 16.62
CA ILE A 19 -21.96 -11.83 17.23
C ILE A 19 -20.71 -10.97 16.98
N ILE A 20 -19.51 -11.52 17.18
CA ILE A 20 -18.25 -10.77 16.97
C ILE A 20 -18.14 -10.29 15.51
N ILE A 21 -18.42 -11.18 14.56
CA ILE A 21 -18.33 -10.89 13.13
C ILE A 21 -19.40 -9.89 12.70
N ALA A 22 -20.64 -10.02 13.21
CA ALA A 22 -21.70 -9.05 12.93
C ALA A 22 -21.36 -7.65 13.45
N GLU A 23 -20.81 -7.54 14.66
CA GLU A 23 -20.36 -6.25 15.20
C GLU A 23 -19.23 -5.65 14.38
N ALA A 24 -18.22 -6.46 14.03
CA ALA A 24 -17.10 -6.02 13.20
C ALA A 24 -17.57 -5.57 11.81
N ALA A 25 -18.49 -6.31 11.18
CA ALA A 25 -19.09 -5.92 9.90
C ALA A 25 -19.78 -4.55 10.00
N MET A 26 -20.60 -4.34 11.03
CA MET A 26 -21.29 -3.07 11.22
C MET A 26 -20.37 -1.89 11.55
N MET A 27 -19.25 -2.13 12.23
CA MET A 27 -18.23 -1.10 12.49
C MET A 27 -17.57 -0.63 11.19
N GLU A 28 -17.32 -1.57 10.28
CA GLU A 28 -16.71 -1.33 8.96
C GLU A 28 -17.73 -0.90 7.89
N GLY A 29 -18.99 -0.66 8.27
CA GLY A 29 -20.05 -0.27 7.34
C GLY A 29 -20.51 -1.39 6.38
N VAL A 30 -20.13 -2.64 6.65
CA VAL A 30 -20.58 -3.82 5.89
C VAL A 30 -21.99 -4.22 6.31
N ARG A 31 -22.84 -4.53 5.34
CA ARG A 31 -24.22 -4.96 5.59
C ARG A 31 -24.24 -6.33 6.30
N VAL A 32 -25.05 -6.44 7.36
CA VAL A 32 -25.34 -7.71 8.04
C VAL A 32 -26.76 -8.15 7.69
N ASP A 33 -26.91 -9.35 7.12
CA ASP A 33 -28.19 -10.01 6.86
C ASP A 33 -28.34 -11.19 7.85
N ALA A 34 -28.93 -10.90 9.00
CA ALA A 34 -29.08 -11.87 10.08
C ALA A 34 -30.43 -12.60 10.00
N SER A 35 -30.41 -13.91 10.29
CA SER A 35 -31.61 -14.74 10.35
C SER A 35 -31.55 -15.70 11.53
N LEU A 36 -32.61 -15.75 12.32
CA LEU A 36 -32.79 -16.70 13.42
C LEU A 36 -33.72 -17.84 12.98
N PRO A 37 -33.51 -19.08 13.45
CA PRO A 37 -34.40 -20.21 13.16
C PRO A 37 -35.79 -20.05 13.79
N PHE A 38 -35.89 -19.26 14.87
CA PHE A 38 -37.11 -19.01 15.62
C PHE A 38 -37.10 -17.63 16.28
N SER A 39 -38.04 -17.36 17.19
CA SER A 39 -38.21 -16.05 17.83
C SER A 39 -36.95 -15.53 18.54
N VAL A 40 -36.81 -14.20 18.61
CA VAL A 40 -35.68 -13.51 19.27
C VAL A 40 -35.47 -14.00 20.70
N ASP A 41 -36.53 -14.11 21.49
CA ASP A 41 -36.47 -14.48 22.91
C ASP A 41 -36.08 -15.95 23.11
N GLN A 42 -36.58 -16.82 22.25
CA GLN A 42 -36.25 -18.23 22.28
C GLN A 42 -34.79 -18.44 21.87
N PHE A 43 -34.32 -17.78 20.81
CA PHE A 43 -32.92 -17.87 20.36
C PHE A 43 -31.95 -17.29 21.38
N ARG A 44 -32.33 -16.18 22.02
CA ARG A 44 -31.59 -15.60 23.14
C ARG A 44 -31.40 -16.62 24.26
N THR A 45 -32.46 -17.36 24.61
CA THR A 45 -32.42 -18.35 25.70
C THR A 45 -31.57 -19.57 25.33
N THR A 46 -31.75 -20.13 24.13
CA THR A 46 -31.11 -21.40 23.74
C THR A 46 -29.67 -21.26 23.27
N SER A 47 -29.38 -20.19 22.51
CA SER A 47 -28.17 -20.11 21.67
C SER A 47 -27.24 -18.96 22.05
N VAL A 48 -27.64 -18.14 23.02
CA VAL A 48 -26.86 -16.97 23.47
C VAL A 48 -26.62 -16.98 24.98
N ALA A 49 -27.70 -17.00 25.78
CA ALA A 49 -27.64 -16.85 27.23
C ALA A 49 -26.89 -18.00 27.93
N THR A 50 -26.87 -19.20 27.33
CA THR A 50 -26.14 -20.37 27.81
C THR A 50 -24.62 -20.13 27.94
N ARG A 51 -24.08 -19.11 27.27
CA ARG A 51 -22.66 -18.73 27.34
C ARG A 51 -22.38 -17.50 28.22
N GLY A 52 -23.38 -17.00 28.95
CA GLY A 52 -23.25 -15.97 29.97
C GLY A 52 -23.70 -14.56 29.55
N HIS A 53 -23.91 -13.71 30.57
CA HIS A 53 -24.55 -12.39 30.44
C HIS A 53 -23.90 -11.46 29.41
N ARG A 54 -22.57 -11.53 29.23
CA ARG A 54 -21.85 -10.70 28.25
C ARG A 54 -22.36 -10.90 26.82
N TRP A 55 -22.78 -12.12 26.47
CA TRP A 55 -23.27 -12.43 25.13
C TRP A 55 -24.72 -12.00 24.95
N SER A 56 -25.54 -12.15 25.99
CA SER A 56 -26.91 -11.64 25.98
C SER A 56 -26.94 -10.14 25.72
N ALA A 57 -26.11 -9.36 26.42
CA ALA A 57 -26.06 -7.91 26.23
C ALA A 57 -25.65 -7.50 24.80
N ARG A 58 -24.66 -8.19 24.21
CA ARG A 58 -24.21 -7.94 22.83
C ARG A 58 -25.28 -8.32 21.80
N TYR A 59 -25.92 -9.46 21.99
CA TYR A 59 -27.04 -9.91 21.16
C TYR A 59 -28.21 -8.91 21.22
N ASP A 60 -28.62 -8.48 22.42
CA ASP A 60 -29.71 -7.52 22.60
C ASP A 60 -29.43 -6.19 21.88
N ALA A 61 -28.17 -5.73 21.91
CA ALA A 61 -27.74 -4.55 21.17
C ALA A 61 -27.81 -4.74 19.65
N LEU A 62 -27.37 -5.90 19.13
CA LEU A 62 -27.45 -6.23 17.70
C LEU A 62 -28.89 -6.37 17.22
N VAL A 63 -29.76 -7.05 17.98
CA VAL A 63 -31.19 -7.17 17.67
C VAL A 63 -31.84 -5.79 17.59
N THR A 64 -31.54 -4.92 18.56
CA THR A 64 -32.06 -3.53 18.58
C THR A 64 -31.59 -2.76 17.35
N LYS A 65 -30.31 -2.93 16.96
CA LYS A 65 -29.71 -2.21 15.83
C LYS A 65 -30.22 -2.72 14.47
N LEU A 66 -30.42 -4.03 14.33
CA LEU A 66 -30.97 -4.64 13.11
C LEU A 66 -32.47 -4.36 12.96
N GLY A 67 -33.21 -4.33 14.07
CA GLY A 67 -34.64 -4.01 14.06
C GLY A 67 -35.42 -4.85 13.05
N ALA A 68 -36.05 -4.18 12.08
CA ALA A 68 -36.86 -4.82 11.04
C ALA A 68 -36.04 -5.67 10.03
N ASP A 69 -34.72 -5.47 9.96
CA ASP A 69 -33.84 -6.23 9.06
C ASP A 69 -33.47 -7.61 9.63
N LEU A 70 -33.72 -7.86 10.92
CA LEU A 70 -33.54 -9.17 11.52
C LEU A 70 -34.68 -10.11 11.14
N ARG A 71 -34.35 -11.20 10.46
CA ARG A 71 -35.33 -12.22 10.07
C ARG A 71 -35.46 -13.28 11.16
N THR A 72 -36.68 -13.73 11.43
CA THR A 72 -36.97 -14.79 12.39
C THR A 72 -37.83 -15.87 11.74
N GLY A 73 -37.48 -17.13 11.95
CA GLY A 73 -38.34 -18.27 11.62
C GLY A 73 -39.40 -18.55 12.69
N ASP A 74 -40.17 -19.61 12.47
CA ASP A 74 -41.20 -20.14 13.35
C ASP A 74 -40.94 -21.61 13.73
N GLU A 75 -39.70 -22.10 13.54
CA GLU A 75 -39.34 -23.49 13.82
C GLU A 75 -39.30 -23.80 15.33
N SER A 76 -39.50 -25.07 15.70
CA SER A 76 -39.42 -25.48 17.11
C SER A 76 -37.97 -25.68 17.54
N ALA A 77 -37.58 -25.09 18.67
CA ALA A 77 -36.26 -25.31 19.27
C ALA A 77 -36.07 -26.73 19.84
N ASP A 78 -37.15 -27.50 20.00
CA ASP A 78 -37.12 -28.88 20.49
C ASP A 78 -36.83 -29.90 19.37
N ASP A 79 -36.79 -29.47 18.11
CA ASP A 79 -36.42 -30.31 16.97
C ASP A 79 -34.90 -30.33 16.79
N GLU A 80 -34.28 -31.50 16.97
CA GLU A 80 -32.83 -31.69 16.82
C GLU A 80 -32.30 -31.30 15.43
N ALA A 81 -33.14 -31.31 14.38
CA ALA A 81 -32.75 -30.97 13.01
C ALA A 81 -32.93 -29.47 12.67
N VAL A 82 -33.44 -28.64 13.58
CA VAL A 82 -33.74 -27.21 13.33
C VAL A 82 -32.52 -26.43 12.85
N TYR A 83 -31.38 -26.62 13.49
CA TYR A 83 -30.16 -25.88 13.16
C TYR A 83 -29.58 -26.29 11.80
N ALA A 84 -29.72 -27.55 11.41
CA ALA A 84 -29.27 -28.03 10.12
C ALA A 84 -30.11 -27.45 8.96
N ARG A 85 -31.42 -27.34 9.14
CA ARG A 85 -32.31 -26.63 8.18
C ARG A 85 -32.02 -25.14 8.14
N HIS A 86 -31.70 -24.54 9.29
CA HIS A 86 -31.32 -23.14 9.36
C HIS A 86 -30.01 -22.84 8.63
N ASN A 87 -28.99 -23.70 8.80
CA ASN A 87 -27.73 -23.61 8.04
C ASN A 87 -27.98 -23.61 6.53
N GLU A 88 -28.88 -24.47 6.04
CA GLU A 88 -29.28 -24.48 4.64
C GLU A 88 -29.97 -23.18 4.21
N THR A 89 -30.80 -22.61 5.08
CA THR A 89 -31.44 -21.30 4.85
C THR A 89 -30.42 -20.17 4.78
N LEU A 90 -29.40 -20.16 5.65
CA LEU A 90 -28.32 -19.17 5.64
C LEU A 90 -27.50 -19.26 4.34
N ILE A 91 -27.08 -20.47 3.94
CA ILE A 91 -26.31 -20.66 2.71
C ILE A 91 -27.14 -20.25 1.49
N ARG A 92 -28.41 -20.70 1.41
CA ARG A 92 -29.31 -20.30 0.32
C ARG A 92 -29.45 -18.78 0.25
N ARG A 93 -29.61 -18.12 1.40
CA ARG A 93 -29.70 -16.65 1.46
C ARG A 93 -28.42 -15.99 0.94
N ALA A 94 -27.24 -16.49 1.31
CA ALA A 94 -25.99 -15.93 0.83
C ALA A 94 -25.90 -15.97 -0.70
N PHE A 95 -26.33 -17.07 -1.33
CA PHE A 95 -26.42 -17.17 -2.80
C PHE A 95 -27.49 -16.27 -3.41
N GLU A 96 -28.64 -16.07 -2.75
CA GLU A 96 -29.68 -15.12 -3.22
C GLU A 96 -29.20 -13.67 -3.18
N LEU A 97 -28.31 -13.34 -2.23
CA LEU A 97 -27.75 -12.01 -2.10
C LEU A 97 -26.61 -11.77 -3.06
N ALA A 98 -25.81 -12.79 -3.39
CA ALA A 98 -24.64 -12.67 -4.25
C ALA A 98 -24.99 -12.13 -5.65
N GLU A 99 -24.24 -11.13 -6.10
CA GLU A 99 -24.37 -10.53 -7.42
C GLU A 99 -23.50 -11.25 -8.46
N GLN A 100 -23.66 -10.94 -9.75
CA GLN A 100 -22.90 -11.59 -10.82
C GLN A 100 -21.39 -11.35 -10.63
N GLY A 101 -20.63 -12.44 -10.50
CA GLY A 101 -19.18 -12.39 -10.31
C GLY A 101 -18.73 -12.39 -8.84
N GLU A 102 -19.66 -12.24 -7.88
CA GLU A 102 -19.36 -12.40 -6.46
C GLU A 102 -19.35 -13.88 -6.05
N ARG A 103 -18.55 -14.19 -5.04
CA ARG A 103 -18.48 -15.55 -4.45
C ARG A 103 -19.04 -15.60 -3.04
N VAL A 104 -19.53 -16.78 -2.66
CA VAL A 104 -20.00 -17.06 -1.30
C VAL A 104 -18.93 -17.84 -0.57
N TRP A 105 -18.33 -17.20 0.43
CA TRP A 105 -17.34 -17.82 1.31
C TRP A 105 -17.94 -18.07 2.68
N VAL A 106 -17.54 -19.17 3.32
CA VAL A 106 -17.90 -19.50 4.70
C VAL A 106 -16.70 -19.30 5.59
N LEU A 107 -16.85 -18.48 6.61
CA LEU A 107 -15.86 -18.30 7.67
C LEU A 107 -16.38 -18.95 8.94
N SER A 108 -15.64 -19.91 9.48
CA SER A 108 -15.95 -20.60 10.73
C SER A 108 -14.85 -20.37 11.75
N VAL A 109 -15.23 -20.13 13.00
CA VAL A 109 -14.30 -20.06 14.13
C VAL A 109 -14.60 -21.25 15.03
N ARG A 110 -13.76 -22.28 14.94
CA ARG A 110 -13.99 -23.58 15.60
C ARG A 110 -12.68 -24.33 15.76
N GLN A 111 -12.67 -25.26 16.72
CA GLN A 111 -11.60 -26.25 16.81
C GLN A 111 -11.60 -27.16 15.57
N ALA A 112 -10.47 -27.84 15.34
CA ALA A 112 -10.39 -28.92 14.37
C ALA A 112 -11.60 -29.88 14.49
N PRO A 113 -12.31 -30.19 13.39
CA PRO A 113 -13.48 -31.07 13.42
C PRO A 113 -13.18 -32.43 14.04
N ASP A 114 -14.06 -32.89 14.93
CA ASP A 114 -14.06 -34.27 15.43
C ASP A 114 -15.05 -35.10 14.60
N PRO A 115 -14.58 -36.02 13.73
CA PRO A 115 -15.45 -36.86 12.91
C PRO A 115 -16.41 -37.74 13.71
N GLU A 116 -16.07 -38.06 14.97
CA GLU A 116 -16.93 -38.87 15.84
C GLU A 116 -18.05 -38.05 16.48
N ASN A 117 -17.87 -36.73 16.59
CA ASN A 117 -18.80 -35.81 17.27
C ASN A 117 -19.02 -34.53 16.45
N PRO A 118 -19.70 -34.60 15.28
CA PRO A 118 -19.92 -33.45 14.43
C PRO A 118 -20.82 -32.40 15.11
N THR A 119 -20.42 -31.15 15.00
CA THR A 119 -21.12 -29.99 15.52
C THR A 119 -22.07 -29.38 14.47
N VAL A 120 -22.94 -28.46 14.92
CA VAL A 120 -23.77 -27.64 14.01
C VAL A 120 -22.92 -26.82 13.04
N THR A 121 -21.73 -26.38 13.46
CA THR A 121 -20.80 -25.67 12.58
C THR A 121 -20.16 -26.60 11.55
N ASP A 122 -19.92 -27.88 11.89
CA ASP A 122 -19.51 -28.91 10.92
C ASP A 122 -20.55 -29.14 9.83
N ASP A 123 -21.83 -29.19 10.21
CA ASP A 123 -22.93 -29.26 9.25
C ASP A 123 -22.95 -28.04 8.30
N LEU A 124 -22.78 -26.82 8.82
CA LEU A 124 -22.72 -25.60 7.99
C LEU A 124 -21.59 -25.68 6.96
N VAL A 125 -20.37 -26.00 7.40
CA VAL A 125 -19.20 -26.07 6.53
C VAL A 125 -19.36 -27.17 5.48
N ASN A 126 -19.81 -28.37 5.88
CA ASN A 126 -20.03 -29.47 4.95
C ASN A 126 -21.07 -29.13 3.87
N ARG A 127 -22.17 -28.46 4.24
CA ARG A 127 -23.18 -28.00 3.28
C ARG A 127 -22.63 -26.97 2.31
N ALA A 128 -21.79 -26.05 2.79
CA ALA A 128 -21.15 -25.04 1.96
C ALA A 128 -20.17 -25.68 0.96
N LEU A 129 -19.33 -26.61 1.42
CA LEU A 129 -18.42 -27.36 0.56
C LEU A 129 -19.16 -28.16 -0.52
N LEU A 130 -20.28 -28.81 -0.17
CA LEU A 130 -21.14 -29.53 -1.13
C LEU A 130 -21.73 -28.62 -2.22
N ARG A 131 -21.83 -27.31 -1.95
CA ARG A 131 -22.28 -26.29 -2.93
C ARG A 131 -21.12 -25.59 -3.63
N GLY A 132 -19.87 -26.02 -3.41
CA GLY A 132 -18.68 -25.45 -4.02
C GLY A 132 -18.21 -24.14 -3.41
N CYS A 133 -18.68 -23.77 -2.21
CA CYS A 133 -18.18 -22.60 -1.49
C CYS A 133 -16.75 -22.85 -0.99
N LEU A 134 -15.93 -21.81 -0.98
CA LEU A 134 -14.71 -21.80 -0.19
C LEU A 134 -15.08 -21.71 1.30
N SER A 135 -14.49 -22.59 2.12
CA SER A 135 -14.53 -22.49 3.58
C SER A 135 -13.17 -22.03 4.10
N LEU A 136 -13.19 -21.15 5.09
CA LEU A 136 -12.04 -20.71 5.89
C LEU A 136 -12.31 -21.07 7.36
N ASP A 137 -11.41 -21.83 7.97
CA ASP A 137 -11.50 -22.30 9.35
C ASP A 137 -10.44 -21.62 10.21
N LEU A 138 -10.87 -20.94 11.28
CA LEU A 138 -9.98 -20.33 12.26
C LEU A 138 -10.11 -21.08 13.59
N ASP A 139 -9.03 -21.72 14.03
CA ASP A 139 -8.97 -22.35 15.36
C ASP A 139 -8.35 -21.40 16.38
N PRO A 140 -9.16 -20.80 17.28
CA PRO A 140 -8.64 -19.87 18.28
C PRO A 140 -7.75 -20.55 19.33
N LEU A 141 -7.72 -21.88 19.39
CA LEU A 141 -6.92 -22.64 20.35
C LEU A 141 -5.71 -23.34 19.72
N ALA A 142 -5.54 -23.26 18.40
CA ALA A 142 -4.40 -23.85 17.73
C ALA A 142 -3.09 -23.18 18.16
N ALA A 143 -2.06 -24.00 18.38
CA ALA A 143 -0.70 -23.50 18.56
C ALA A 143 -0.20 -22.96 17.22
N ARG A 144 0.08 -21.65 17.16
CA ARG A 144 0.42 -20.98 15.91
C ARG A 144 1.89 -21.10 15.59
N LYS A 145 2.19 -21.62 14.40
CA LYS A 145 3.52 -21.61 13.80
C LYS A 145 3.77 -20.29 13.09
N ARG A 146 5.03 -19.87 13.03
CA ARG A 146 5.44 -18.61 12.38
C ARG A 146 5.53 -18.78 10.86
N ALA A 147 4.94 -17.86 10.13
CA ALA A 147 5.06 -17.73 8.69
C ALA A 147 5.68 -16.39 8.31
N PHE A 148 6.62 -16.38 7.38
CA PHE A 148 7.15 -15.15 6.79
C PHE A 148 6.80 -15.07 5.30
N ILE A 149 6.37 -13.90 4.85
CA ILE A 149 6.01 -13.64 3.46
C ILE A 149 7.00 -12.63 2.87
N ALA A 150 7.81 -13.14 1.95
CA ALA A 150 8.67 -12.40 1.06
C ALA A 150 7.91 -12.09 -0.24
N MET A 151 7.49 -10.85 -0.45
CA MET A 151 6.72 -10.46 -1.63
C MET A 151 6.91 -9.00 -2.05
N PRO A 152 6.70 -8.65 -3.34
CA PRO A 152 6.51 -7.26 -3.73
C PRO A 152 5.30 -6.62 -3.02
N TYR A 153 5.31 -5.29 -2.85
CA TYR A 153 4.24 -4.54 -2.19
C TYR A 153 3.71 -3.41 -3.09
N GLY A 154 2.45 -3.01 -2.88
CA GLY A 154 1.79 -2.00 -3.69
C GLY A 154 1.72 -2.36 -5.18
N HIS A 155 1.66 -1.32 -6.02
CA HIS A 155 1.60 -1.47 -7.46
C HIS A 155 3.00 -1.67 -8.03
N LYS A 156 3.23 -2.80 -8.70
CA LYS A 156 4.53 -3.14 -9.30
C LYS A 156 4.38 -3.53 -10.75
N PHE A 157 5.12 -2.84 -11.60
CA PHE A 157 5.27 -3.20 -13.00
C PHE A 157 6.04 -4.52 -13.12
N ASP A 158 5.49 -5.47 -13.86
CA ASP A 158 6.16 -6.70 -14.22
C ASP A 158 6.69 -6.62 -15.67
N PRO A 159 8.02 -6.60 -15.85
CA PRO A 159 8.61 -6.57 -17.18
C PRO A 159 8.24 -7.76 -18.07
N ALA A 160 7.94 -8.93 -17.50
CA ALA A 160 7.66 -10.13 -18.26
C ALA A 160 6.27 -10.08 -18.91
N THR A 161 5.28 -9.59 -18.17
CA THR A 161 3.88 -9.53 -18.60
C THR A 161 3.47 -8.15 -19.10
N LYS A 162 4.33 -7.14 -18.91
CA LYS A 162 4.10 -5.72 -19.27
C LYS A 162 2.81 -5.18 -18.66
N THR A 163 2.52 -5.59 -17.44
CA THR A 163 1.35 -5.13 -16.69
C THR A 163 1.76 -4.72 -15.27
N THR A 164 0.95 -3.88 -14.67
CA THR A 164 1.10 -3.46 -13.27
C THR A 164 0.23 -4.35 -12.39
N TYR A 165 0.84 -4.90 -11.35
CA TYR A 165 0.18 -5.75 -10.37
C TYR A 165 -0.03 -5.03 -9.05
N ASP A 166 -1.26 -5.03 -8.53
CA ASP A 166 -1.51 -4.70 -7.13
C ASP A 166 -1.13 -5.89 -6.23
N CYS A 167 0.08 -5.86 -5.68
CA CYS A 167 0.58 -6.94 -4.85
C CYS A 167 -0.14 -7.00 -3.48
N ASP A 168 -0.72 -5.89 -3.02
CA ASP A 168 -1.49 -5.85 -1.78
C ASP A 168 -2.83 -6.57 -1.95
N GLU A 169 -3.44 -6.51 -3.13
CA GLU A 169 -4.65 -7.27 -3.43
C GLU A 169 -4.40 -8.79 -3.32
N THR A 170 -3.31 -9.30 -3.91
CA THR A 170 -2.93 -10.72 -3.80
C THR A 170 -2.70 -11.14 -2.35
N PHE A 171 -1.99 -10.31 -1.58
CA PHE A 171 -1.79 -10.58 -0.17
C PHE A 171 -3.11 -10.69 0.59
N ASN A 172 -4.00 -9.71 0.40
CA ASN A 172 -5.26 -9.58 1.13
C ASN A 172 -6.28 -10.66 0.76
N LYS A 173 -6.34 -11.06 -0.50
CA LYS A 173 -7.34 -12.02 -1.01
C LYS A 173 -6.85 -13.46 -1.11
N VAL A 174 -5.53 -13.72 -1.10
CA VAL A 174 -4.98 -15.08 -1.25
C VAL A 174 -4.13 -15.50 -0.07
N TYR A 175 -3.05 -14.77 0.21
CA TYR A 175 -2.04 -15.20 1.19
C TYR A 175 -2.55 -15.09 2.63
N ARG A 176 -3.11 -13.95 3.01
CA ARG A 176 -3.67 -13.78 4.35
C ARG A 176 -4.78 -14.80 4.64
N PRO A 177 -5.79 -15.00 3.77
CA PRO A 177 -6.83 -15.99 4.01
C PRO A 177 -6.30 -17.41 4.21
N VAL A 178 -5.36 -17.87 3.38
CA VAL A 178 -4.84 -19.24 3.50
C VAL A 178 -3.94 -19.43 4.72
N LEU A 179 -3.20 -18.39 5.12
CA LEU A 179 -2.36 -18.42 6.31
C LEU A 179 -3.22 -18.45 7.58
N GLU A 180 -4.25 -17.60 7.64
CA GLU A 180 -5.20 -17.58 8.76
C GLU A 180 -6.00 -18.89 8.85
N ASP A 181 -6.43 -19.44 7.72
CA ASP A 181 -7.08 -20.76 7.61
C ASP A 181 -6.17 -21.94 7.98
N SER A 182 -4.86 -21.73 7.98
CA SER A 182 -3.85 -22.70 8.43
C SER A 182 -3.37 -22.43 9.87
N ASP A 183 -4.02 -21.50 10.58
CA ASP A 183 -3.67 -21.05 11.93
C ASP A 183 -2.20 -20.60 12.07
N LEU A 184 -1.66 -19.96 11.03
CA LEU A 184 -0.28 -19.44 11.03
C LEU A 184 -0.22 -18.00 11.54
N ASP A 185 0.77 -17.71 12.39
CA ASP A 185 1.11 -16.35 12.79
C ASP A 185 2.08 -15.76 11.77
N TRP A 186 1.65 -14.74 11.03
CA TRP A 186 2.32 -14.32 9.81
C TRP A 186 2.97 -12.94 9.89
N THR A 187 4.09 -12.78 9.20
CA THR A 187 4.83 -11.51 9.03
C THR A 187 5.11 -11.25 7.55
N ARG A 188 4.75 -10.07 7.04
CA ARG A 188 5.06 -9.60 5.67
C ARG A 188 6.27 -8.66 5.67
N ALA A 189 7.17 -8.80 4.70
CA ALA A 189 8.48 -8.11 4.66
C ALA A 189 8.42 -6.58 4.49
N ASP A 190 7.41 -6.05 3.81
CA ASP A 190 7.24 -4.65 3.40
C ASP A 190 7.02 -3.64 4.56
N LEU A 191 6.74 -4.14 5.77
CA LEU A 191 6.46 -3.32 6.95
C LEU A 191 7.75 -2.92 7.70
N GLN A 192 8.90 -3.03 7.05
CA GLN A 192 10.21 -2.67 7.58
C GLN A 192 10.84 -1.66 6.62
N THR A 193 10.87 -0.38 6.98
CA THR A 193 11.52 0.63 6.15
C THR A 193 12.99 0.72 6.55
N ASP A 194 13.89 0.44 5.61
CA ASP A 194 15.31 0.15 5.86
C ASP A 194 16.12 1.32 6.47
N SER A 195 16.57 1.14 7.71
CA SER A 195 17.58 1.98 8.37
C SER A 195 19.02 1.42 8.28
N GLY A 196 19.33 0.60 7.27
CA GLY A 196 20.67 0.05 6.99
C GLY A 196 21.15 -1.08 7.91
N LEU A 197 20.68 -1.17 9.16
CA LEU A 197 20.98 -2.25 10.11
C LEU A 197 19.83 -3.28 10.26
N ILE A 198 18.74 -3.12 9.49
CA ILE A 198 17.46 -3.82 9.70
C ILE A 198 17.40 -5.23 9.09
N HIS A 199 18.40 -5.65 8.29
CA HIS A 199 18.46 -7.03 7.83
C HIS A 199 18.42 -8.05 8.98
N VAL A 200 18.79 -7.69 10.22
CA VAL A 200 18.76 -8.63 11.36
C VAL A 200 17.37 -9.19 11.65
N GLY A 201 16.33 -8.35 11.65
CA GLY A 201 14.96 -8.80 11.94
C GLY A 201 14.39 -9.67 10.83
N MET A 202 14.55 -9.22 9.58
CA MET A 202 14.17 -9.98 8.39
C MET A 202 14.96 -11.30 8.28
N ILE A 203 16.27 -11.30 8.55
CA ILE A 203 17.10 -12.52 8.56
C ILE A 203 16.64 -13.47 9.67
N ASP A 204 16.30 -12.95 10.85
CA ASP A 204 15.72 -13.77 11.92
C ASP A 204 14.41 -14.43 11.47
N ASP A 205 13.50 -13.64 10.90
CA ASP A 205 12.24 -14.15 10.39
C ASP A 205 12.46 -15.21 9.29
N LEU A 206 13.38 -14.97 8.34
CA LEU A 206 13.73 -15.93 7.29
C LEU A 206 14.39 -17.20 7.85
N ALA A 207 15.23 -17.09 8.87
CA ALA A 207 15.94 -18.22 9.46
C ALA A 207 15.05 -19.05 10.39
N ASN A 208 14.15 -18.40 11.13
CA ASN A 208 13.44 -19.00 12.26
C ASN A 208 11.93 -19.16 12.07
N SER A 209 11.35 -18.70 10.95
CA SER A 209 9.95 -19.02 10.63
C SER A 209 9.80 -20.49 10.23
N ASP A 210 8.73 -21.12 10.71
CA ASP A 210 8.37 -22.50 10.40
C ASP A 210 8.07 -22.69 8.90
N VAL A 211 7.52 -21.67 8.25
CA VAL A 211 7.27 -21.64 6.81
C VAL A 211 7.58 -20.27 6.22
N VAL A 212 8.12 -20.24 5.01
CA VAL A 212 8.32 -19.00 4.23
C VAL A 212 7.58 -19.12 2.90
N ILE A 213 6.79 -18.10 2.57
CA ILE A 213 6.18 -17.93 1.25
C ILE A 213 6.99 -16.87 0.50
N ALA A 214 7.54 -17.23 -0.66
CA ALA A 214 8.26 -16.32 -1.55
C ALA A 214 7.45 -16.11 -2.84
N ASP A 215 6.88 -14.92 -3.00
CA ASP A 215 6.14 -14.52 -4.20
C ASP A 215 7.07 -13.94 -5.26
N LEU A 216 7.26 -14.70 -6.34
CA LEU A 216 8.15 -14.39 -7.44
C LEU A 216 7.55 -13.42 -8.47
N ALA A 217 6.35 -12.89 -8.23
CA ALA A 217 5.74 -11.89 -9.08
C ALA A 217 6.68 -10.70 -9.32
N THR A 218 6.58 -10.11 -10.51
CA THR A 218 7.27 -8.87 -10.93
C THR A 218 8.80 -8.93 -10.89
N ALA A 219 9.40 -10.11 -10.76
CA ALA A 219 10.85 -10.31 -10.67
C ALA A 219 11.54 -9.39 -9.62
N ASN A 220 10.90 -9.23 -8.46
CA ASN A 220 11.39 -8.33 -7.43
C ASN A 220 12.72 -8.81 -6.83
N PHE A 221 13.77 -7.99 -6.96
CA PHE A 221 15.13 -8.34 -6.49
C PHE A 221 15.19 -8.57 -4.98
N ASN A 222 14.39 -7.86 -4.17
CA ASN A 222 14.37 -8.06 -2.72
C ASN A 222 13.89 -9.47 -2.37
N VAL A 223 12.85 -9.97 -3.04
CA VAL A 223 12.36 -11.35 -2.82
C VAL A 223 13.43 -12.37 -3.21
N ALA A 224 14.16 -12.14 -4.31
CA ALA A 224 15.25 -13.02 -4.72
C ALA A 224 16.39 -13.05 -3.67
N TYR A 225 16.73 -11.90 -3.09
CA TYR A 225 17.70 -11.79 -2.00
C TYR A 225 17.24 -12.53 -0.73
N GLU A 226 16.00 -12.32 -0.30
CA GLU A 226 15.38 -12.97 0.86
C GLU A 226 15.29 -14.50 0.69
N LEU A 227 14.91 -14.96 -0.50
CA LEU A 227 14.86 -16.38 -0.85
C LEU A 227 16.25 -17.02 -0.79
N GLY A 228 17.28 -16.33 -1.29
CA GLY A 228 18.66 -16.79 -1.20
C GLY A 228 19.11 -16.98 0.25
N LEU A 229 18.80 -16.02 1.13
CA LEU A 229 19.07 -16.14 2.57
C LEU A 229 18.29 -17.31 3.20
N ARG A 230 16.99 -17.44 2.89
CA ARG A 230 16.16 -18.56 3.39
C ARG A 230 16.75 -19.91 3.02
N HIS A 231 17.19 -20.10 1.77
CA HIS A 231 17.80 -21.36 1.33
C HIS A 231 19.11 -21.69 2.08
N VAL A 232 19.84 -20.70 2.59
CA VAL A 232 21.01 -20.95 3.45
C VAL A 232 20.60 -21.36 4.86
N PHE A 233 19.59 -20.71 5.45
CA PHE A 233 19.22 -20.94 6.85
C PHE A 233 18.22 -22.07 7.09
N ALA A 234 17.49 -22.49 6.05
CA ALA A 234 16.47 -23.51 6.18
C ALA A 234 16.54 -24.56 5.07
N ARG A 235 16.60 -25.81 5.50
CA ARG A 235 16.58 -26.99 4.63
C ARG A 235 15.25 -27.21 3.91
N GLN A 236 14.16 -26.75 4.51
CA GLN A 236 12.80 -27.08 4.11
C GLN A 236 11.79 -25.97 4.47
N SER A 237 10.55 -26.17 4.06
CA SER A 237 9.40 -25.30 4.30
C SER A 237 9.48 -23.94 3.63
N THR A 238 10.00 -23.93 2.41
CA THR A 238 10.07 -22.73 1.56
C THR A 238 9.13 -22.93 0.37
N VAL A 239 8.01 -22.20 0.37
CA VAL A 239 6.97 -22.27 -0.66
C VAL A 239 7.18 -21.14 -1.64
N LEU A 240 7.60 -21.45 -2.86
CA LEU A 240 7.62 -20.47 -3.94
C LEU A 240 6.24 -20.35 -4.56
N VAL A 241 5.82 -19.12 -4.81
CA VAL A 241 4.56 -18.79 -5.48
C VAL A 241 4.89 -17.96 -6.72
N ASN A 242 4.26 -18.28 -7.83
CA ASN A 242 4.41 -17.53 -9.08
C ASN A 242 3.02 -17.32 -9.70
N PRO A 243 2.31 -16.23 -9.34
CA PRO A 243 1.06 -15.85 -9.99
C PRO A 243 1.29 -15.64 -11.49
N VAL A 244 0.42 -16.18 -12.34
CA VAL A 244 0.55 -16.12 -13.80
C VAL A 244 -0.56 -15.26 -14.36
N HIS A 245 -0.20 -14.23 -15.14
CA HIS A 245 -1.17 -13.39 -15.81
C HIS A 245 -2.09 -14.21 -16.73
N VAL A 246 -3.39 -13.93 -16.72
CA VAL A 246 -4.38 -14.63 -17.57
C VAL A 246 -4.04 -14.55 -19.07
N ASP A 247 -3.44 -13.45 -19.51
CA ASP A 247 -3.07 -13.21 -20.91
C ASP A 247 -1.61 -13.55 -21.24
N SER A 248 -0.83 -14.04 -20.27
CA SER A 248 0.58 -14.37 -20.48
C SER A 248 0.80 -15.87 -20.66
N LEU A 249 1.53 -16.23 -21.73
CA LEU A 249 2.13 -17.56 -21.89
C LEU A 249 3.48 -17.67 -21.16
N ALA A 250 4.06 -16.55 -20.73
CA ALA A 250 5.30 -16.45 -19.98
C ALA A 250 4.96 -16.38 -18.48
N GLY A 251 4.98 -17.54 -17.83
CA GLY A 251 4.75 -17.69 -16.39
C GLY A 251 5.85 -18.52 -15.73
N TYR A 252 7.08 -18.44 -16.26
CA TYR A 252 8.20 -19.15 -15.68
C TYR A 252 8.91 -18.24 -14.67
N PRO A 253 9.25 -18.77 -13.48
CA PRO A 253 10.14 -18.08 -12.55
C PRO A 253 11.45 -17.64 -13.24
N PRO A 254 12.16 -16.63 -12.71
CA PRO A 254 13.51 -16.29 -13.17
C PRO A 254 14.41 -17.53 -13.28
N PHE A 255 15.35 -17.53 -14.24
CA PHE A 255 16.15 -18.71 -14.61
C PHE A 255 16.73 -19.46 -13.40
N ASP A 256 17.33 -18.75 -12.45
CA ASP A 256 18.01 -19.33 -11.28
C ASP A 256 17.07 -20.05 -10.30
N VAL A 257 15.77 -19.73 -10.32
CA VAL A 257 14.73 -20.38 -9.48
C VAL A 257 13.74 -21.21 -10.31
N GLY A 258 13.88 -21.21 -11.63
CA GLY A 258 12.98 -21.93 -12.56
C GLY A 258 13.03 -23.45 -12.42
N GLY A 259 14.11 -23.99 -11.84
CA GLY A 259 14.22 -25.41 -11.49
C GLY A 259 13.50 -25.81 -10.19
N ILE A 260 13.07 -24.84 -9.38
CA ILE A 260 12.40 -25.09 -8.10
C ILE A 260 10.89 -25.05 -8.31
N ARG A 261 10.17 -26.01 -7.73
CA ARG A 261 8.71 -26.11 -7.88
C ARG A 261 8.02 -24.92 -7.22
N ALA A 262 7.30 -24.14 -8.03
CA ALA A 262 6.45 -23.04 -7.56
C ALA A 262 4.96 -23.37 -7.68
N VAL A 263 4.16 -22.82 -6.74
CA VAL A 263 2.71 -22.81 -6.82
C VAL A 263 2.28 -21.73 -7.79
N THR A 264 1.53 -22.11 -8.83
CA THR A 264 1.02 -21.17 -9.83
C THR A 264 -0.50 -21.09 -9.79
N PHE A 265 -1.04 -19.88 -9.89
CA PHE A 265 -2.47 -19.63 -10.07
C PHE A 265 -2.68 -18.49 -11.05
N LYS A 266 -3.86 -18.45 -11.67
CA LYS A 266 -4.21 -17.42 -12.64
C LYS A 266 -4.53 -16.13 -11.91
N ARG A 267 -4.16 -15.01 -12.51
CA ARG A 267 -4.40 -13.68 -11.97
C ARG A 267 -4.58 -12.67 -13.09
N GLY A 268 -5.63 -11.86 -13.05
CA GLY A 268 -5.78 -10.66 -13.88
C GLY A 268 -5.10 -9.44 -13.25
N ASN A 269 -5.22 -8.28 -13.93
CA ASN A 269 -4.78 -6.99 -13.38
C ASN A 269 -5.47 -6.68 -12.03
N GLN A 270 -6.76 -6.99 -11.95
CA GLN A 270 -7.52 -7.06 -10.71
C GLN A 270 -7.81 -8.52 -10.41
N LEU A 271 -7.57 -8.93 -9.17
CA LEU A 271 -7.78 -10.30 -8.73
C LEU A 271 -9.26 -10.56 -8.46
N SER A 272 -9.88 -11.34 -9.35
CA SER A 272 -11.26 -11.80 -9.16
C SER A 272 -11.37 -12.81 -8.02
N ASP A 273 -12.58 -12.95 -7.45
CA ASP A 273 -12.83 -13.91 -6.37
C ASP A 273 -12.58 -15.36 -6.83
N ASP A 274 -12.91 -15.71 -8.07
CA ASP A 274 -12.64 -17.03 -8.66
C ASP A 274 -11.13 -17.33 -8.76
N GLU A 275 -10.31 -16.33 -9.08
CA GLU A 275 -8.85 -16.45 -9.11
C GLU A 275 -8.27 -16.56 -7.70
N ALA A 276 -8.83 -15.80 -6.75
CA ALA A 276 -8.47 -15.88 -5.34
C ALA A 276 -8.77 -17.28 -4.76
N GLU A 277 -9.95 -17.83 -5.00
CA GLU A 277 -10.32 -19.20 -4.60
C GLU A 277 -9.35 -20.25 -5.16
N GLN A 278 -8.96 -20.12 -6.43
CA GLN A 278 -7.97 -21.02 -7.05
C GLN A 278 -6.59 -20.90 -6.40
N GLY A 279 -6.15 -19.67 -6.11
CA GLY A 279 -4.91 -19.40 -5.39
C GLY A 279 -4.90 -20.02 -3.99
N ILE A 280 -5.97 -19.76 -3.21
CA ILE A 280 -6.15 -20.30 -1.86
C ILE A 280 -6.15 -21.83 -1.89
N ALA A 281 -6.94 -22.46 -2.77
CA ALA A 281 -7.06 -23.92 -2.83
C ALA A 281 -5.72 -24.59 -3.14
N LYS A 282 -4.96 -24.05 -4.10
CA LYS A 282 -3.64 -24.59 -4.48
C LYS A 282 -2.61 -24.38 -3.37
N LEU A 283 -2.57 -23.20 -2.78
CA LEU A 283 -1.61 -22.86 -1.73
C LEU A 283 -1.91 -23.62 -0.44
N ARG A 284 -3.19 -23.78 -0.06
CA ARG A 284 -3.64 -24.59 1.07
C ARG A 284 -3.13 -26.03 0.97
N ALA A 285 -3.27 -26.63 -0.22
CA ALA A 285 -2.81 -28.00 -0.45
C ALA A 285 -1.29 -28.13 -0.24
N VAL A 286 -0.51 -27.16 -0.71
CA VAL A 286 0.96 -27.17 -0.57
C VAL A 286 1.39 -26.85 0.85
N LEU A 287 0.81 -25.84 1.51
CA LEU A 287 1.10 -25.51 2.91
C LEU A 287 0.79 -26.71 3.82
N GLY A 288 -0.36 -27.35 3.63
CA GLY A 288 -0.71 -28.55 4.39
C GLY A 288 0.31 -29.68 4.21
N GLN A 289 0.87 -29.86 3.01
CA GLN A 289 1.93 -30.83 2.77
C GLN A 289 3.25 -30.42 3.44
N VAL A 290 3.68 -29.18 3.26
CA VAL A 290 4.93 -28.64 3.79
C VAL A 290 4.96 -28.62 5.32
N ILE A 291 3.84 -28.26 5.95
CA ILE A 291 3.74 -28.21 7.42
C ILE A 291 3.78 -29.62 8.04
N ARG A 292 3.28 -30.65 7.32
CA ARG A 292 3.24 -32.04 7.80
C ARG A 292 4.46 -32.86 7.42
N ASN A 293 5.02 -32.64 6.23
CA ASN A 293 6.06 -33.46 5.63
C ASN A 293 7.36 -32.66 5.50
N ALA A 294 8.38 -33.12 6.22
CA ALA A 294 9.72 -32.56 6.21
C ALA A 294 10.53 -33.10 5.01
N SER A 295 10.29 -32.58 3.81
CA SER A 295 11.16 -32.83 2.64
C SER A 295 12.07 -31.63 2.39
N ALA A 296 13.35 -31.89 2.10
CA ALA A 296 14.28 -30.82 1.71
C ALA A 296 13.81 -30.15 0.42
N ASP A 297 13.79 -28.81 0.42
CA ASP A 297 13.40 -27.97 -0.72
C ASP A 297 14.41 -26.86 -1.04
N SER A 298 15.52 -26.81 -0.29
CA SER A 298 16.59 -25.84 -0.48
C SER A 298 17.72 -26.43 -1.35
N PRO A 299 18.09 -25.79 -2.48
CA PRO A 299 19.25 -26.17 -3.29
C PRO A 299 20.59 -26.16 -2.53
N VAL A 300 20.75 -25.26 -1.54
CA VAL A 300 21.99 -25.15 -0.77
C VAL A 300 22.21 -26.41 0.08
N HIS A 301 21.18 -26.83 0.83
CA HIS A 301 21.18 -28.03 1.65
C HIS A 301 21.17 -29.35 0.85
N GLU A 302 20.83 -29.32 -0.45
CA GLU A 302 21.03 -30.47 -1.34
C GLU A 302 22.49 -30.66 -1.74
N TRP A 303 23.22 -29.55 -1.92
CA TRP A 303 24.60 -29.59 -2.42
C TRP A 303 25.67 -29.55 -1.32
N PHE A 304 25.41 -28.84 -0.22
CA PHE A 304 26.36 -28.62 0.87
C PHE A 304 25.89 -29.28 2.17
N ASP A 305 26.83 -29.91 2.88
CA ASP A 305 26.63 -30.40 4.26
C ASP A 305 26.74 -29.23 5.24
N ILE A 306 25.63 -28.51 5.38
CA ILE A 306 25.45 -27.38 6.30
C ILE A 306 24.48 -27.72 7.43
N ASP A 307 24.29 -29.00 7.73
CA ASP A 307 23.35 -29.52 8.74
C ASP A 307 23.65 -29.03 10.17
N ARG A 308 24.75 -28.30 10.38
CA ARG A 308 25.04 -27.58 11.63
C ARG A 308 24.18 -26.32 11.82
N LEU A 309 23.56 -25.81 10.76
CA LEU A 309 22.61 -24.70 10.80
C LEU A 309 21.20 -25.25 11.05
N THR A 310 20.95 -25.71 12.28
CA THR A 310 19.62 -26.17 12.70
C THR A 310 18.84 -25.03 13.38
N PRO A 311 17.62 -24.71 12.93
CA PRO A 311 16.74 -23.80 13.65
C PRO A 311 16.44 -24.26 15.09
N PRO A 312 16.24 -23.34 16.05
CA PRO A 312 16.36 -21.89 15.87
C PRO A 312 17.84 -21.49 15.71
N ILE A 313 18.14 -20.75 14.65
CA ILE A 313 19.44 -20.13 14.45
C ILE A 313 19.54 -19.02 15.48
N LEU A 314 20.28 -19.32 16.56
CA LEU A 314 20.54 -18.33 17.58
C LEU A 314 21.37 -17.23 16.93
N GLN A 315 20.80 -16.03 16.93
CA GLN A 315 21.58 -14.84 16.72
C GLN A 315 22.76 -14.88 17.72
N ARG A 316 23.96 -14.48 17.27
CA ARG A 316 25.20 -14.64 18.05
C ARG A 316 24.98 -14.23 19.52
N THR A 317 25.09 -15.20 20.42
CA THR A 317 24.52 -15.26 21.79
C THR A 317 25.12 -14.30 22.83
N ASN A 318 25.56 -13.12 22.41
CA ASN A 318 25.71 -11.95 23.27
C ASN A 318 24.85 -10.83 22.67
N ILE A 319 23.54 -11.06 22.61
CA ILE A 319 22.60 -9.99 22.37
C ILE A 319 22.30 -9.34 23.72
N PRO A 320 22.77 -8.12 23.99
CA PRO A 320 22.46 -7.46 25.25
C PRO A 320 20.94 -7.24 25.37
N ALA A 321 20.38 -7.21 26.58
CA ALA A 321 18.96 -6.90 26.82
C ALA A 321 18.48 -5.64 26.08
N VAL A 322 19.41 -4.73 25.82
CA VAL A 322 19.30 -3.57 24.94
C VAL A 322 18.71 -3.90 23.56
N LEU A 323 19.21 -4.93 22.85
CA LEU A 323 18.71 -5.25 21.51
C LEU A 323 17.30 -5.86 21.56
N SER A 324 16.97 -6.66 22.58
CA SER A 324 15.61 -7.19 22.76
C SER A 324 14.61 -6.05 22.97
N HIS A 325 14.98 -5.05 23.78
CA HIS A 325 14.14 -3.89 23.99
C HIS A 325 14.05 -3.00 22.73
N GLU A 326 15.14 -2.87 21.97
CA GLU A 326 15.13 -2.22 20.65
C GLU A 326 14.14 -2.91 19.70
N LEU A 327 14.12 -4.24 19.63
CA LEU A 327 13.17 -4.99 18.81
C LEU A 327 11.71 -4.76 19.24
N GLU A 328 11.43 -4.72 20.54
CA GLU A 328 10.09 -4.39 21.06
C GLU A 328 9.62 -2.98 20.63
N ILE A 329 10.52 -2.01 20.68
CA ILE A 329 10.21 -0.63 20.27
C ILE A 329 9.96 -0.57 18.76
N ARG A 330 10.82 -1.21 17.97
CA ARG A 330 10.64 -1.34 16.51
C ARG A 330 9.26 -1.93 16.18
N ASN A 331 8.83 -2.98 16.89
CA ASN A 331 7.51 -3.58 16.69
C ASN A 331 6.35 -2.62 17.02
N LYS A 332 6.47 -1.82 18.09
CA LYS A 332 5.47 -0.80 18.43
C LYS A 332 5.42 0.33 17.39
N VAL A 333 6.57 0.75 16.84
CA VAL A 333 6.63 1.71 15.72
C VAL A 333 5.91 1.15 14.49
N LYS A 334 6.18 -0.11 14.13
CA LYS A 334 5.48 -0.79 13.01
C LYS A 334 3.97 -0.83 13.23
N GLN A 335 3.52 -1.16 14.43
CA GLN A 335 2.09 -1.15 14.75
C GLN A 335 1.47 0.24 14.60
N ALA A 336 2.18 1.29 15.03
CA ALA A 336 1.72 2.66 14.89
C ALA A 336 1.62 3.09 13.41
N LEU A 337 2.62 2.77 12.58
CA LEU A 337 2.61 3.05 11.14
C LEU A 337 1.44 2.35 10.43
N ARG A 338 1.19 1.06 10.75
CA ARG A 338 0.07 0.28 10.20
C ARG A 338 -1.31 0.85 10.53
N SER A 339 -1.41 1.62 11.62
CA SER A 339 -2.69 2.18 12.04
C SER A 339 -3.12 3.42 11.27
N SER A 340 -2.28 3.98 10.38
CA SER A 340 -2.54 5.22 9.62
C SER A 340 -3.11 6.33 10.51
N SER A 341 -2.57 6.45 11.72
CA SER A 341 -3.04 7.40 12.73
C SER A 341 -1.88 8.24 13.23
N ALA A 342 -1.93 9.54 12.93
CA ALA A 342 -0.96 10.51 13.42
C ALA A 342 -0.83 10.48 14.95
N THR A 343 -1.94 10.24 15.67
CA THR A 343 -1.93 10.13 17.14
C THR A 343 -1.12 8.91 17.61
N ASN A 344 -1.30 7.75 16.98
CA ASN A 344 -0.55 6.54 17.33
C ASN A 344 0.93 6.69 16.96
N MET A 345 1.23 7.30 15.81
CA MET A 345 2.60 7.59 15.40
C MET A 345 3.30 8.54 16.36
N LEU A 346 2.64 9.61 16.80
CA LEU A 346 3.18 10.53 17.81
C LEU A 346 3.38 9.86 19.19
N ALA A 347 2.53 8.89 19.54
CA ALA A 347 2.75 8.07 20.74
C ALA A 347 4.00 7.18 20.60
N ALA A 348 4.22 6.60 19.42
CA ALA A 348 5.42 5.84 19.11
C ALA A 348 6.69 6.72 19.07
N VAL A 349 6.59 7.97 18.58
CA VAL A 349 7.70 8.95 18.67
C VAL A 349 8.12 9.12 20.13
N ARG A 350 7.17 9.37 21.04
CA ARG A 350 7.49 9.52 22.48
C ARG A 350 8.17 8.28 23.07
N LEU A 351 7.75 7.08 22.65
CA LEU A 351 8.39 5.84 23.06
C LEU A 351 9.84 5.75 22.56
N VAL A 352 10.09 6.14 21.31
CA VAL A 352 11.43 6.17 20.71
C VAL A 352 12.34 7.18 21.41
N GLU A 353 11.81 8.36 21.76
CA GLU A 353 12.53 9.40 22.52
C GLU A 353 12.94 8.95 23.92
N GLN A 354 12.06 8.23 24.61
CA GLN A 354 12.25 7.84 26.02
C GLN A 354 13.06 6.55 26.17
N SER A 355 13.48 5.92 25.07
CA SER A 355 14.20 4.66 25.13
C SER A 355 15.71 4.85 25.24
N ASP A 356 16.24 4.34 26.35
CA ASP A 356 17.68 4.20 26.60
C ASP A 356 18.28 2.98 25.86
N ALA A 357 17.46 2.12 25.25
CA ALA A 357 17.92 0.92 24.58
C ALA A 357 18.23 1.12 23.08
N LEU A 358 17.87 2.27 22.52
CA LEU A 358 18.16 2.57 21.13
C LEU A 358 19.54 3.22 21.00
N SER A 359 20.34 2.72 20.06
CA SER A 359 21.48 3.50 19.56
C SER A 359 20.98 4.78 18.88
N ASP A 360 21.86 5.78 18.75
CA ASP A 360 21.50 7.04 18.08
C ASP A 360 21.08 6.80 16.63
N ASP A 361 21.75 5.89 15.91
CA ASP A 361 21.39 5.50 14.55
C ASP A 361 20.02 4.81 14.48
N ALA A 362 19.72 3.89 15.41
CA ALA A 362 18.43 3.22 15.46
C ALA A 362 17.31 4.23 15.77
N ARG A 363 17.56 5.16 16.68
CA ARG A 363 16.63 6.25 17.03
C ARG A 363 16.38 7.16 15.84
N ALA A 364 17.43 7.58 15.14
CA ALA A 364 17.36 8.37 13.91
C ALA A 364 16.54 7.67 12.81
N GLY A 365 16.82 6.38 12.59
CA GLY A 365 16.07 5.54 11.65
C GLY A 365 14.58 5.49 11.95
N LEU A 366 14.21 5.19 13.20
CA LEU A 366 12.79 5.10 13.61
C LEU A 366 12.07 6.46 13.53
N ARG A 367 12.75 7.56 13.83
CA ARG A 367 12.20 8.91 13.62
C ARG A 367 11.98 9.20 12.13
N LEU A 368 12.90 8.79 11.26
CA LEU A 368 12.73 8.94 9.80
C LEU A 368 11.51 8.16 9.29
N GLU A 369 11.28 6.95 9.79
CA GLU A 369 10.09 6.15 9.47
C GLU A 369 8.80 6.82 9.94
N LEU A 370 8.74 7.24 11.22
CA LEU A 370 7.59 7.90 11.80
C LEU A 370 7.30 9.26 11.15
N GLY A 371 8.34 10.05 10.87
CA GLY A 371 8.23 11.30 10.13
C GLY A 371 7.67 11.09 8.73
N SER A 372 8.13 10.06 8.01
CA SER A 372 7.57 9.70 6.71
C SER A 372 6.09 9.27 6.82
N GLY A 373 5.75 8.50 7.85
CA GLY A 373 4.36 8.10 8.13
C GLY A 373 3.44 9.29 8.39
N LEU A 374 3.89 10.27 9.18
CA LEU A 374 3.15 11.51 9.44
C LEU A 374 2.93 12.35 8.17
N MET A 375 3.90 12.37 7.25
CA MET A 375 3.73 13.04 5.96
C MET A 375 2.63 12.40 5.11
N ASN A 376 2.45 11.08 5.18
CA ASN A 376 1.39 10.38 4.45
C ASN A 376 -0.01 10.77 4.97
N GLU A 377 -0.12 11.07 6.27
CA GLU A 377 -1.34 11.59 6.90
C GLU A 377 -1.47 13.12 6.79
N SER A 378 -0.62 13.78 5.98
CA SER A 378 -0.57 15.24 5.78
C SER A 378 -0.27 16.06 7.05
N ASP A 379 0.21 15.44 8.13
CA ASP A 379 0.68 16.14 9.33
C ASP A 379 2.14 16.59 9.17
N TYR A 380 2.35 17.55 8.27
CA TYR A 380 3.69 18.02 7.90
C TYR A 380 4.42 18.76 9.03
N VAL A 381 3.69 19.40 9.94
CA VAL A 381 4.27 20.12 11.09
C VAL A 381 4.90 19.13 12.05
N SER A 382 4.14 18.10 12.46
CA SER A 382 4.68 17.03 13.30
C SER A 382 5.79 16.26 12.59
N ALA A 383 5.62 15.96 11.30
CA ALA A 383 6.64 15.29 10.51
C ALA A 383 7.97 16.05 10.48
N ALA A 384 7.93 17.36 10.21
CA ALA A 384 9.12 18.20 10.18
C ALA A 384 9.84 18.19 11.55
N ALA A 385 9.12 18.29 12.66
CA ALA A 385 9.71 18.25 13.99
C ALA A 385 10.39 16.90 14.31
N VAL A 386 9.75 15.78 13.94
CA VAL A 386 10.32 14.44 14.14
C VAL A 386 11.55 14.23 13.25
N LEU A 387 11.49 14.70 12.00
CA LEU A 387 12.59 14.59 11.05
C LEU A 387 13.78 15.47 11.44
N ASP A 388 13.55 16.69 11.93
CA ASP A 388 14.62 17.54 12.46
C ASP A 388 15.36 16.86 13.63
N ALA A 389 14.63 16.15 14.50
CA ALA A 389 15.23 15.37 15.58
C ALA A 389 15.94 14.09 15.10
N ALA A 390 15.69 13.60 13.89
CA ALA A 390 16.27 12.36 13.39
C ALA A 390 17.75 12.51 13.05
N GLN A 391 18.12 13.57 12.34
CA GLN A 391 19.46 13.94 11.85
C GLN A 391 20.54 12.83 11.95
N PRO A 392 20.50 11.81 11.07
CA PRO A 392 21.54 10.78 11.01
C PRO A 392 22.87 11.39 10.54
N SER A 393 23.98 10.70 10.82
CA SER A 393 25.32 11.11 10.39
C SER A 393 25.49 11.08 8.87
N ASP A 394 26.45 11.86 8.34
CA ASP A 394 26.71 11.97 6.90
C ASP A 394 27.06 10.62 6.22
N ASP A 395 27.64 9.68 6.96
CA ASP A 395 28.00 8.33 6.52
C ASP A 395 26.84 7.31 6.66
N SER A 396 25.73 7.70 7.27
CA SER A 396 24.56 6.84 7.42
C SER A 396 23.92 6.54 6.05
N PRO A 397 23.55 5.28 5.76
CA PRO A 397 22.83 4.94 4.54
C PRO A 397 21.46 5.63 4.42
N THR A 398 20.93 6.13 5.53
CA THR A 398 19.64 6.83 5.57
C THR A 398 19.75 8.34 5.36
N HIS A 399 20.98 8.90 5.34
CA HIS A 399 21.20 10.33 5.35
C HIS A 399 20.60 11.05 4.14
N LYS A 400 20.81 10.49 2.93
CA LYS A 400 20.18 10.99 1.70
C LYS A 400 18.66 11.10 1.83
N ARG A 401 18.02 10.01 2.27
CA ARG A 401 16.56 9.94 2.43
C ARG A 401 16.08 10.92 3.49
N TRP A 402 16.81 11.07 4.59
CA TRP A 402 16.51 12.08 5.61
C TRP A 402 16.53 13.48 5.01
N LEU A 403 17.58 13.89 4.30
CA LEU A 403 17.66 15.22 3.66
C LEU A 403 16.44 15.48 2.75
N GLN A 404 16.10 14.50 1.89
CA GLN A 404 14.96 14.62 0.97
C GLN A 404 13.62 14.74 1.70
N LYS A 405 13.35 13.88 2.70
CA LYS A 405 12.09 13.87 3.45
C LYS A 405 11.95 15.11 4.33
N THR A 406 13.01 15.54 5.00
CA THR A 406 13.03 16.76 5.81
C THR A 406 12.81 17.99 4.94
N ALA A 407 13.50 18.11 3.80
CA ALA A 407 13.29 19.21 2.86
C ALA A 407 11.86 19.26 2.33
N MET A 408 11.27 18.11 1.99
CA MET A 408 9.88 18.01 1.57
C MET A 408 8.91 18.45 2.68
N ALA A 409 9.08 17.95 3.91
CA ALA A 409 8.24 18.33 5.04
C ALA A 409 8.29 19.85 5.29
N LYS A 410 9.49 20.43 5.35
CA LYS A 410 9.68 21.88 5.52
C LYS A 410 9.08 22.70 4.38
N ARG A 411 9.22 22.24 3.13
CA ARG A 411 8.54 22.87 1.98
C ARG A 411 7.04 22.93 2.18
N ARG A 412 6.41 21.81 2.57
CA ARG A 412 4.97 21.71 2.81
C ARG A 412 4.50 22.55 4.01
N VAL A 413 5.28 22.60 5.10
CA VAL A 413 4.99 23.49 6.22
C VAL A 413 4.98 24.95 5.75
N GLY A 414 5.97 25.38 4.98
CA GLY A 414 6.01 26.74 4.44
C GLY A 414 4.86 27.05 3.47
N GLU A 415 4.42 26.09 2.65
CA GLU A 415 3.23 26.25 1.78
C GLU A 415 1.95 26.52 2.61
N SER A 416 1.83 25.93 3.79
CA SER A 416 0.67 26.11 4.69
C SER A 416 0.80 27.25 5.70
N ALA A 417 1.99 27.83 5.85
CA ALA A 417 2.24 28.86 6.85
C ALA A 417 1.48 30.15 6.49
N GLU A 418 0.78 30.76 7.45
CA GLU A 418 0.14 32.07 7.26
C GLU A 418 1.17 33.21 7.35
N ASP A 419 2.12 33.09 8.29
CA ASP A 419 3.19 34.06 8.48
C ASP A 419 4.28 33.93 7.40
N THR A 420 4.65 35.07 6.82
CA THR A 420 5.68 35.14 5.78
C THR A 420 7.06 34.87 6.34
N SER A 421 7.35 35.31 7.58
CA SER A 421 8.66 35.04 8.21
C SER A 421 8.85 33.54 8.44
N GLU A 422 7.82 32.84 8.92
CA GLU A 422 7.88 31.40 9.11
C GLU A 422 8.00 30.64 7.78
N ARG A 423 7.26 31.06 6.75
CA ARG A 423 7.38 30.50 5.39
C ARG A 423 8.80 30.59 4.86
N ASP A 424 9.38 31.79 4.92
CA ASP A 424 10.73 32.04 4.41
C ASP A 424 11.78 31.24 5.18
N ARG A 425 11.62 31.11 6.51
CA ARG A 425 12.49 30.27 7.35
C ARG A 425 12.44 28.81 6.91
N GLN A 426 11.25 28.22 6.82
CA GLN A 426 11.07 26.82 6.44
C GLN A 426 11.60 26.52 5.05
N TRP A 427 11.35 27.41 4.09
CA TRP A 427 11.85 27.26 2.72
C TRP A 427 13.35 27.47 2.60
N SER A 428 13.96 28.31 3.44
CA SER A 428 15.43 28.48 3.50
C SER A 428 16.11 27.24 4.06
N GLU A 429 15.53 26.63 5.10
CA GLU A 429 16.01 25.38 5.67
C GLU A 429 15.87 24.22 4.67
N ALA A 430 14.74 24.13 3.94
CA ALA A 430 14.57 23.13 2.89
C ALA A 430 15.62 23.25 1.77
N GLU A 431 15.92 24.48 1.33
CA GLU A 431 16.94 24.77 0.32
C GLU A 431 18.34 24.38 0.80
N HIS A 432 18.66 24.66 2.07
CA HIS A 432 19.94 24.29 2.69
C HIS A 432 20.13 22.76 2.71
N LEU A 433 19.10 22.01 3.11
CA LEU A 433 19.12 20.54 3.13
C LEU A 433 19.35 19.94 1.73
N LEU A 434 18.66 20.47 0.72
CA LEU A 434 18.81 20.01 -0.67
C LEU A 434 20.20 20.34 -1.21
N SER A 435 20.69 21.54 -0.96
CA SER A 435 22.04 21.97 -1.36
C SER A 435 23.10 21.09 -0.71
N ARG A 436 22.96 20.78 0.59
CA ARG A 436 23.84 19.84 1.29
C ARG A 436 23.82 18.45 0.64
N GLY A 437 22.65 17.95 0.26
CA GLY A 437 22.53 16.68 -0.46
C GLY A 437 23.30 16.68 -1.78
N LEU A 438 23.22 17.78 -2.54
CA LEU A 438 23.95 17.92 -3.81
C LEU A 438 25.48 17.96 -3.59
N GLU A 439 25.96 18.66 -2.55
CA GLU A 439 27.39 18.68 -2.19
C GLU A 439 27.93 17.29 -1.83
N LEU A 440 27.10 16.46 -1.22
CA LEU A 440 27.42 15.07 -0.86
C LEU A 440 27.29 14.09 -2.03
N GLY A 441 26.93 14.57 -3.23
CA GLY A 441 26.75 13.72 -4.41
C GLY A 441 25.44 12.95 -4.44
N TYR A 442 24.44 13.32 -3.63
CA TYR A 442 23.12 12.67 -3.60
C TYR A 442 22.15 13.18 -4.68
N GLY A 443 22.67 13.79 -5.74
CA GLY A 443 21.86 14.31 -6.82
C GLY A 443 21.17 13.21 -7.62
N ASP A 444 19.86 13.07 -7.43
CA ASP A 444 18.98 12.19 -8.19
C ASP A 444 17.69 12.93 -8.60
N ALA A 445 16.86 12.27 -9.42
CA ALA A 445 15.60 12.82 -9.89
C ALA A 445 14.68 13.31 -8.76
N GLU A 446 14.60 12.59 -7.63
CA GLU A 446 13.82 13.04 -6.46
C GLU A 446 14.39 14.35 -5.89
N THR A 447 15.68 14.41 -5.58
CA THR A 447 16.34 15.60 -5.02
C THR A 447 16.13 16.84 -5.89
N TYR A 448 16.40 16.70 -7.19
CA TYR A 448 16.22 17.78 -8.16
C TYR A 448 14.74 18.18 -8.32
N GLY A 449 13.82 17.22 -8.31
CA GLY A 449 12.39 17.48 -8.37
C GLY A 449 11.87 18.24 -7.15
N ILE A 450 12.33 17.90 -5.94
CA ILE A 450 11.99 18.63 -4.72
C ILE A 450 12.50 20.06 -4.79
N TYR A 451 13.75 20.24 -5.23
CA TYR A 451 14.41 21.55 -5.35
C TYR A 451 13.73 22.44 -6.39
N GLY A 452 13.51 21.96 -7.61
CA GLY A 452 12.76 22.70 -8.64
C GLY A 452 11.36 23.09 -8.14
N GLY A 453 10.69 22.17 -7.45
CA GLY A 453 9.40 22.43 -6.80
C GLY A 453 9.46 23.56 -5.77
N LEU A 454 10.46 23.56 -4.88
CA LEU A 454 10.67 24.62 -3.88
C LEU A 454 10.87 25.99 -4.52
N ILE A 455 11.73 26.08 -5.55
CA ILE A 455 12.00 27.33 -6.27
C ILE A 455 10.72 27.86 -6.93
N LYS A 456 9.93 26.97 -7.53
CA LYS A 456 8.62 27.33 -8.11
C LYS A 456 7.66 27.93 -7.08
N ARG A 457 7.61 27.38 -5.85
CA ARG A 457 6.75 27.91 -4.79
C ARG A 457 7.21 29.29 -4.33
N ARG A 458 8.52 29.53 -4.26
CA ARG A 458 9.09 30.86 -4.02
C ARG A 458 8.66 31.85 -5.10
N LEU A 459 8.90 31.53 -6.37
CA LEU A 459 8.45 32.36 -7.50
C LEU A 459 6.97 32.73 -7.40
N THR A 460 6.12 31.77 -7.04
CA THR A 460 4.67 32.02 -6.86
C THR A 460 4.39 33.02 -5.74
N HIS A 461 4.97 32.82 -4.55
CA HIS A 461 4.61 33.60 -3.37
C HIS A 461 5.31 34.97 -3.27
N THR A 462 6.51 35.12 -3.83
CA THR A 462 7.28 36.37 -3.76
C THR A 462 7.07 37.26 -4.97
N ARG A 463 6.19 36.90 -5.90
CA ARG A 463 6.05 37.62 -7.17
C ARG A 463 5.89 39.13 -7.04
N ALA A 464 5.07 39.58 -6.10
CA ALA A 464 4.79 41.01 -5.90
C ALA A 464 6.00 41.81 -5.37
N THR A 465 6.98 41.13 -4.76
CA THR A 465 8.14 41.75 -4.09
C THR A 465 9.47 41.44 -4.78
N LEU A 466 9.51 40.48 -5.71
CA LEU A 466 10.72 40.04 -6.38
C LEU A 466 11.14 41.03 -7.47
N SER A 467 12.44 41.37 -7.52
CA SER A 467 12.98 42.12 -8.66
C SER A 467 13.07 41.22 -9.90
N GLU A 468 13.06 41.83 -11.09
CA GLU A 468 13.17 41.11 -12.35
C GLU A 468 14.46 40.28 -12.44
N VAL A 469 15.59 40.83 -11.99
CA VAL A 469 16.88 40.12 -11.95
C VAL A 469 16.83 38.89 -11.03
N ALA A 470 16.20 39.02 -9.86
CA ALA A 470 16.03 37.90 -8.94
C ALA A 470 15.06 36.84 -9.50
N ALA A 471 14.01 37.27 -10.22
CA ALA A 471 13.11 36.36 -10.92
C ALA A 471 13.86 35.51 -11.94
N THR A 472 14.64 36.16 -12.81
CA THR A 472 15.46 35.49 -13.83
C THR A 472 16.41 34.48 -13.22
N ALA A 473 17.12 34.85 -12.15
CA ALA A 473 18.03 33.93 -11.46
C ALA A 473 17.31 32.70 -10.87
N LEU A 474 16.11 32.89 -10.29
CA LEU A 474 15.31 31.77 -9.79
C LEU A 474 14.76 30.89 -10.93
N PHE A 475 14.35 31.48 -12.06
CA PHE A 475 13.93 30.70 -13.24
C PHE A 475 15.07 29.86 -13.81
N ASP A 476 16.28 30.43 -13.91
CA ASP A 476 17.46 29.70 -14.37
C ASP A 476 17.81 28.55 -13.43
N SER A 477 17.78 28.80 -12.11
CA SER A 477 17.99 27.75 -11.11
C SER A 477 16.93 26.66 -11.21
N MET A 478 15.64 27.03 -11.30
CA MET A 478 14.53 26.08 -11.44
C MET A 478 14.69 25.20 -12.69
N ARG A 479 15.01 25.81 -13.84
CA ARG A 479 15.25 25.12 -15.10
C ARG A 479 16.41 24.14 -14.99
N GLU A 480 17.51 24.55 -14.36
CA GLU A 480 18.68 23.68 -14.15
C GLU A 480 18.35 22.49 -13.25
N GLN A 481 17.61 22.69 -12.16
CA GLN A 481 17.18 21.58 -11.31
C GLN A 481 16.32 20.60 -12.11
N TYR A 482 15.29 21.06 -12.82
CA TYR A 482 14.44 20.16 -13.60
C TYR A 482 15.20 19.46 -14.73
N ARG A 483 16.15 20.14 -15.40
CA ARG A 483 17.04 19.53 -16.40
C ARG A 483 17.84 18.37 -15.81
N ARG A 484 18.57 18.62 -14.72
CA ARG A 484 19.39 17.59 -14.07
C ARG A 484 18.55 16.41 -13.56
N GLY A 485 17.37 16.69 -13.03
CA GLY A 485 16.41 15.65 -12.65
C GLY A 485 15.98 14.79 -13.83
N PHE A 486 15.55 15.43 -14.92
CA PHE A 486 15.09 14.75 -16.12
C PHE A 486 16.18 13.94 -16.82
N GLU A 487 17.41 14.44 -16.89
CA GLU A 487 18.55 13.72 -17.49
C GLU A 487 19.04 12.54 -16.64
N THR A 488 18.82 12.57 -15.32
CA THR A 488 19.25 11.50 -14.41
C THR A 488 18.31 10.30 -14.45
N ASP A 489 17.00 10.55 -14.36
CA ASP A 489 15.95 9.53 -14.45
C ASP A 489 14.69 10.14 -15.06
N PRO A 490 14.54 10.06 -16.41
CA PRO A 490 13.44 10.70 -17.12
C PRO A 490 12.08 10.17 -16.67
N SER A 491 11.20 11.07 -16.23
CA SER A 491 9.79 10.76 -15.93
C SER A 491 8.86 11.78 -16.60
N TYR A 492 7.60 11.41 -16.82
CA TYR A 492 6.62 12.33 -17.40
C TYR A 492 6.41 13.58 -16.52
N TYR A 493 6.49 13.42 -15.20
CA TYR A 493 6.29 14.52 -14.24
C TYR A 493 7.45 15.51 -14.23
N LEU A 494 8.70 15.02 -14.18
CA LEU A 494 9.88 15.91 -14.29
C LEU A 494 9.97 16.53 -15.67
N GLY A 495 9.68 15.75 -16.71
CA GLY A 495 9.67 16.21 -18.09
C GLY A 495 8.69 17.36 -18.31
N LEU A 496 7.46 17.28 -17.79
CA LEU A 496 6.48 18.36 -17.86
C LEU A 496 7.01 19.66 -17.22
N ASN A 497 7.57 19.56 -16.01
CA ASN A 497 8.11 20.73 -15.33
C ASN A 497 9.35 21.30 -16.04
N TYR A 498 10.16 20.45 -16.68
CA TYR A 498 11.29 20.88 -17.48
C TYR A 498 10.84 21.61 -18.76
N VAL A 499 9.88 21.04 -19.50
CA VAL A 499 9.21 21.65 -20.66
C VAL A 499 8.65 23.02 -20.29
N MET A 500 7.90 23.11 -19.19
CA MET A 500 7.36 24.36 -18.67
C MET A 500 8.47 25.38 -18.44
N SER A 501 9.56 24.98 -17.77
CA SER A 501 10.67 25.88 -17.43
C SER A 501 11.38 26.43 -18.68
N LEU A 502 11.60 25.58 -19.69
CA LEU A 502 12.19 25.96 -20.98
C LEU A 502 11.29 26.90 -21.76
N ARG A 503 9.98 26.60 -21.82
CA ARG A 503 9.00 27.42 -22.53
C ARG A 503 8.89 28.82 -21.92
N LEU A 504 8.83 28.91 -20.60
CA LEU A 504 8.81 30.19 -19.89
C LEU A 504 10.10 30.97 -20.12
N ALA A 505 11.28 30.33 -20.09
CA ALA A 505 12.54 31.00 -20.38
C ALA A 505 12.58 31.59 -21.80
N LEU A 506 12.12 30.83 -22.80
CA LEU A 506 12.05 31.28 -24.19
C LEU A 506 11.02 32.39 -24.44
N GLN A 507 10.00 32.50 -23.59
CA GLN A 507 8.98 33.54 -23.68
C GLN A 507 9.49 34.90 -23.18
N HIS A 508 10.39 34.91 -22.19
CA HIS A 508 10.95 36.13 -21.60
C HIS A 508 12.29 36.53 -22.21
N SER A 509 12.77 35.81 -23.23
CA SER A 509 14.03 36.10 -23.91
C SER A 509 13.78 36.73 -25.28
N ASP A 510 14.31 37.94 -25.48
CA ASP A 510 14.26 38.64 -26.77
C ASP A 510 15.08 37.92 -27.86
N ASP A 511 16.13 37.20 -27.45
CA ASP A 511 17.00 36.42 -28.33
C ASP A 511 16.78 34.93 -28.04
N LYS A 512 15.83 34.32 -28.76
CA LYS A 512 15.41 32.93 -28.53
C LYS A 512 16.58 31.97 -28.75
N ASN A 513 17.28 31.63 -27.68
CA ASN A 513 18.45 30.76 -27.68
C ASN A 513 18.17 29.42 -28.41
N PRO A 514 18.89 29.12 -29.51
CA PRO A 514 18.69 27.88 -30.27
C PRO A 514 18.89 26.60 -29.43
N ALA A 515 19.77 26.65 -28.42
CA ALA A 515 19.99 25.51 -27.53
C ALA A 515 18.75 25.20 -26.68
N ASP A 516 18.11 26.24 -26.13
CA ASP A 516 16.88 26.10 -25.34
C ASP A 516 15.70 25.63 -26.21
N GLN A 517 15.63 26.05 -27.48
CA GLN A 517 14.62 25.53 -28.43
C GLN A 517 14.82 24.04 -28.75
N SER A 518 16.09 23.63 -28.94
CA SER A 518 16.43 22.23 -29.17
C SER A 518 16.08 21.38 -27.96
N ALA A 519 16.47 21.83 -26.76
CA ALA A 519 16.16 21.16 -25.51
C ALA A 519 14.65 21.05 -25.26
N LEU A 520 13.88 22.10 -25.59
CA LEU A 520 12.42 22.08 -25.48
C LEU A 520 11.79 21.04 -26.39
N THR A 521 12.27 20.95 -27.64
CA THR A 521 11.78 19.98 -28.62
C THR A 521 12.05 18.55 -28.13
N GLU A 522 13.27 18.29 -27.66
CA GLU A 522 13.66 17.00 -27.11
C GLU A 522 12.84 16.63 -25.87
N ALA A 523 12.76 17.55 -24.90
CA ALA A 523 11.98 17.35 -23.68
C ALA A 523 10.50 17.10 -23.98
N LEU A 524 9.89 17.82 -24.93
CA LEU A 524 8.51 17.56 -25.36
C LEU A 524 8.34 16.16 -25.94
N VAL A 525 9.23 15.72 -26.84
CA VAL A 525 9.15 14.39 -27.47
C VAL A 525 9.29 13.29 -26.43
N VAL A 526 10.31 13.36 -25.57
CA VAL A 526 10.56 12.34 -24.55
C VAL A 526 9.45 12.34 -23.52
N THR A 527 9.00 13.50 -23.04
CA THR A 527 7.92 13.58 -22.05
C THR A 527 6.62 12.99 -22.61
N LYS A 528 6.24 13.34 -23.85
CA LYS A 528 5.06 12.74 -24.51
C LYS A 528 5.16 11.23 -24.65
N PHE A 529 6.34 10.73 -25.00
CA PHE A 529 6.58 9.29 -25.09
C PHE A 529 6.36 8.61 -23.74
N LEU A 530 6.94 9.17 -22.66
CA LEU A 530 6.78 8.65 -21.29
C LEU A 530 5.34 8.74 -20.79
N THR A 531 4.65 9.87 -21.05
CA THR A 531 3.24 10.02 -20.67
C THR A 531 2.37 9.01 -21.42
N ARG A 532 2.64 8.74 -22.70
CA ARG A 532 1.94 7.71 -23.47
C ARG A 532 2.12 6.31 -22.88
N LEU A 533 3.35 5.96 -22.47
CA LEU A 533 3.62 4.68 -21.80
C LEU A 533 2.83 4.57 -20.48
N ALA A 534 2.89 5.62 -19.65
CA ALA A 534 2.15 5.66 -18.39
C ALA A 534 0.63 5.57 -18.59
N ARG A 535 0.08 6.17 -19.66
CA ARG A 535 -1.36 6.06 -19.99
C ARG A 535 -1.74 4.65 -20.44
N ASP A 536 -0.86 4.01 -21.20
CA ASP A 536 -1.09 2.64 -21.65
C ASP A 536 -1.00 1.65 -20.46
N GLU A 537 -0.25 2.00 -19.39
CA GLU A 537 -0.19 1.27 -18.11
C GLU A 537 -1.41 1.51 -17.22
N ASP A 538 -1.79 2.77 -16.97
CA ASP A 538 -2.99 3.16 -16.21
C ASP A 538 -3.75 4.30 -16.92
N PRO A 539 -4.80 3.99 -17.71
CA PRO A 539 -5.58 5.00 -18.40
C PRO A 539 -6.49 5.81 -17.46
N THR A 540 -6.57 5.43 -16.18
CA THR A 540 -7.39 6.12 -15.17
C THR A 540 -6.55 7.02 -14.25
N ASP A 541 -5.22 7.06 -14.44
CA ASP A 541 -4.36 7.95 -13.67
C ASP A 541 -4.61 9.43 -14.06
N PHE A 542 -5.10 10.18 -13.08
CA PHE A 542 -5.29 11.63 -13.19
C PHE A 542 -4.00 12.35 -13.62
N TRP A 543 -2.85 12.02 -13.04
CA TRP A 543 -1.60 12.75 -13.27
C TRP A 543 -1.08 12.55 -14.68
N VAL A 544 -1.30 11.36 -15.25
CA VAL A 544 -1.01 11.07 -16.65
C VAL A 544 -1.91 11.91 -17.55
N ALA A 545 -3.24 11.88 -17.32
CA ALA A 545 -4.19 12.65 -18.13
C ALA A 545 -3.96 14.17 -18.04
N ALA A 546 -3.66 14.68 -16.84
CA ALA A 546 -3.33 16.09 -16.60
C ALA A 546 -2.01 16.48 -17.31
N THR A 547 -1.00 15.59 -17.28
CA THR A 547 0.26 15.81 -18.00
C THR A 547 0.05 15.86 -19.50
N GLU A 548 -0.74 14.94 -20.08
CA GLU A 548 -1.07 14.98 -21.52
C GLU A 548 -1.77 16.30 -21.90
N ALA A 549 -2.73 16.74 -21.07
CA ALA A 549 -3.47 17.97 -21.29
C ALA A 549 -2.55 19.21 -21.21
N GLU A 550 -1.63 19.26 -20.25
CA GLU A 550 -0.71 20.37 -20.07
C GLU A 550 0.40 20.41 -21.14
N LEU A 551 0.90 19.26 -21.60
CA LEU A 551 1.80 19.20 -22.75
C LEU A 551 1.13 19.77 -24.01
N ALA A 552 -0.15 19.45 -24.24
CA ALA A 552 -0.93 20.03 -25.34
C ALA A 552 -1.12 21.55 -25.16
N LEU A 553 -1.28 22.04 -23.94
CA LEU A 553 -1.31 23.48 -23.64
C LEU A 553 0.02 24.15 -23.98
N HIS A 554 1.15 23.56 -23.58
CA HIS A 554 2.48 24.10 -23.89
C HIS A 554 2.71 24.19 -25.41
N GLU A 555 2.30 23.19 -26.17
CA GLU A 555 2.37 23.24 -27.64
C GLU A 555 1.45 24.29 -28.26
N ALA A 556 0.22 24.41 -27.74
CA ALA A 556 -0.72 25.43 -28.22
C ALA A 556 -0.19 26.85 -27.98
N LEU A 557 0.45 27.08 -26.83
CA LEU A 557 1.09 28.36 -26.50
C LEU A 557 2.32 28.66 -27.38
N LEU A 558 3.05 27.64 -27.85
CA LEU A 558 4.19 27.80 -28.76
C LEU A 558 3.76 28.06 -30.21
N GLY A 559 2.72 27.37 -30.69
CA GLY A 559 2.32 27.33 -32.09
C GLY A 559 1.05 28.11 -32.46
N GLY A 560 0.33 28.68 -31.47
CA GLY A 560 -0.97 29.32 -31.69
C GLY A 560 -2.09 28.35 -32.09
N ALA A 561 -2.04 27.11 -31.59
CA ALA A 561 -3.00 26.07 -31.94
C ALA A 561 -4.38 26.27 -31.31
N ASP A 562 -5.40 25.58 -31.86
CA ASP A 562 -6.77 25.62 -31.31
C ASP A 562 -6.82 25.04 -29.88
N LEU A 563 -7.27 25.87 -28.93
CA LEU A 563 -7.42 25.50 -27.53
C LEU A 563 -8.56 24.51 -27.28
N SER A 564 -9.45 24.26 -28.24
CA SER A 564 -10.60 23.37 -28.05
C SER A 564 -10.17 21.94 -27.69
N ALA A 565 -9.08 21.44 -28.28
CA ALA A 565 -8.51 20.14 -27.94
C ALA A 565 -7.88 20.12 -26.53
N VAL A 566 -7.21 21.21 -26.14
CA VAL A 566 -6.60 21.38 -24.81
C VAL A 566 -7.68 21.42 -23.72
N VAL A 567 -8.72 22.24 -23.91
CA VAL A 567 -9.87 22.33 -23.01
C VAL A 567 -10.54 20.97 -22.83
N ALA A 568 -10.75 20.22 -23.92
CA ALA A 568 -11.32 18.89 -23.84
C ALA A 568 -10.41 17.89 -23.11
N ALA A 569 -9.07 18.02 -23.23
CA ALA A 569 -8.13 17.17 -22.51
C ALA A 569 -8.16 17.44 -21.00
N TYR A 570 -8.17 18.71 -20.59
CA TYR A 570 -8.31 19.07 -19.17
C TYR A 570 -9.66 18.63 -18.58
N ALA A 571 -10.76 18.76 -19.33
CA ALA A 571 -12.07 18.26 -18.88
C ALA A 571 -12.05 16.73 -18.67
N ARG A 572 -11.42 15.97 -19.58
CA ARG A 572 -11.25 14.52 -19.40
C ARG A 572 -10.39 14.18 -18.18
N ALA A 573 -9.29 14.90 -17.96
CA ALA A 573 -8.47 14.71 -16.76
C ALA A 573 -9.27 14.99 -15.49
N ALA A 574 -10.13 16.02 -15.50
CA ALA A 574 -10.96 16.38 -14.36
C ALA A 574 -11.90 15.25 -13.91
N LEU A 575 -12.41 14.43 -14.86
CA LEU A 575 -13.26 13.27 -14.57
C LEU A 575 -12.53 12.16 -13.78
N LEU A 576 -11.19 12.13 -13.82
CA LEU A 576 -10.35 11.18 -13.11
C LEU A 576 -9.84 11.73 -11.76
N GLY A 577 -9.96 13.04 -11.55
CA GLY A 577 -9.33 13.76 -10.44
C GLY A 577 -10.19 13.84 -9.19
N ARG A 578 -9.55 13.73 -8.01
CA ARG A 578 -10.15 14.11 -6.71
C ARG A 578 -9.98 15.62 -6.48
N PRO A 579 -10.69 16.24 -5.53
CA PRO A 579 -10.58 17.68 -5.29
C PRO A 579 -9.15 18.22 -5.10
N ASP A 580 -8.27 17.48 -4.41
CA ASP A 580 -6.86 17.87 -4.24
C ASP A 580 -6.05 17.82 -5.54
N HIS A 581 -6.35 16.84 -6.40
CA HIS A 581 -5.74 16.73 -7.73
C HIS A 581 -6.10 17.93 -8.60
N ILE A 582 -7.40 18.29 -8.62
CA ILE A 582 -7.91 19.44 -9.36
C ILE A 582 -7.28 20.74 -8.84
N ARG A 583 -7.20 20.89 -7.52
CA ARG A 583 -6.54 22.04 -6.86
C ARG A 583 -5.10 22.19 -7.34
N SER A 584 -4.32 21.12 -7.33
CA SER A 584 -2.92 21.15 -7.77
C SER A 584 -2.76 21.51 -9.26
N ALA A 585 -3.66 21.03 -10.13
CA ALA A 585 -3.65 21.40 -11.55
C ALA A 585 -4.06 22.88 -11.75
N ASN A 586 -4.97 23.40 -10.93
CA ASN A 586 -5.32 24.82 -10.94
C ASN A 586 -4.17 25.71 -10.44
N ASP A 587 -3.44 25.30 -9.39
CA ASP A 587 -2.25 26.02 -8.91
C ASP A 587 -1.18 26.13 -10.01
N GLN A 588 -1.01 25.06 -10.79
CA GLN A 588 -0.13 25.02 -11.95
C GLN A 588 -0.55 26.01 -13.03
N LEU A 589 -1.83 26.01 -13.42
CA LEU A 589 -2.37 26.97 -14.40
C LEU A 589 -2.25 28.40 -13.89
N GLN A 590 -2.51 28.63 -12.60
CA GLN A 590 -2.35 29.95 -12.01
C GLN A 590 -0.90 30.44 -12.07
N PHE A 591 0.07 29.56 -11.79
CA PHE A 591 1.49 29.88 -11.98
C PHE A 591 1.81 30.30 -13.41
N LEU A 592 1.29 29.58 -14.41
CA LEU A 592 1.45 29.92 -15.83
C LEU A 592 0.86 31.30 -16.19
N ARG A 593 -0.39 31.56 -15.77
CA ARG A 593 -1.05 32.86 -15.95
C ARG A 593 -0.27 33.99 -15.31
N GLU A 594 0.25 33.73 -14.12
CA GLU A 594 1.02 34.71 -13.40
C GLU A 594 2.29 35.01 -14.19
N TRP A 595 3.07 34.01 -14.57
CA TRP A 595 4.34 34.21 -15.23
C TRP A 595 4.27 34.35 -16.75
N GLY A 596 3.27 35.09 -17.24
CA GLY A 596 3.28 35.68 -18.58
C GLY A 596 2.36 35.03 -19.61
N ASP A 597 1.69 33.91 -19.30
CA ASP A 597 0.74 33.32 -20.24
C ASP A 597 -0.57 34.13 -20.36
N PRO A 598 -1.22 34.13 -21.55
CA PRO A 598 -2.42 34.92 -21.77
C PRO A 598 -3.55 34.59 -20.78
N PRO A 599 -4.05 35.55 -19.98
CA PRO A 599 -5.03 35.27 -18.94
C PRO A 599 -6.33 34.66 -19.45
N GLU A 600 -6.78 35.06 -20.65
CA GLU A 600 -7.98 34.51 -21.28
C GLU A 600 -7.81 33.03 -21.64
N THR A 601 -6.65 32.66 -22.20
CA THR A 601 -6.30 31.27 -22.52
C THR A 601 -6.32 30.42 -21.26
N ILE A 602 -5.61 30.86 -20.21
CA ILE A 602 -5.51 30.08 -18.97
C ILE A 602 -6.86 29.98 -18.27
N SER A 603 -7.64 31.07 -18.20
CA SER A 603 -8.96 31.05 -17.55
C SER A 603 -9.94 30.12 -18.26
N ARG A 604 -9.88 30.03 -19.60
CA ARG A 604 -10.68 29.10 -20.39
C ARG A 604 -10.33 27.64 -20.09
N VAL A 605 -9.06 27.33 -19.89
CA VAL A 605 -8.60 25.98 -19.52
C VAL A 605 -8.96 25.65 -18.07
N ALA A 606 -8.73 26.57 -17.13
CA ALA A 606 -9.08 26.39 -15.71
C ALA A 606 -10.59 26.14 -15.51
N ALA A 607 -11.45 26.85 -16.24
CA ALA A 607 -12.89 26.60 -16.20
C ALA A 607 -13.29 25.15 -16.56
N ALA A 608 -12.50 24.49 -17.42
CA ALA A 608 -12.73 23.10 -17.82
C ALA A 608 -12.41 22.08 -16.71
N LEU A 609 -11.53 22.44 -15.77
CA LEU A 609 -11.24 21.63 -14.58
C LEU A 609 -12.38 21.73 -13.54
N GLU A 610 -13.12 22.83 -13.52
CA GLU A 610 -14.16 23.12 -12.52
C GLU A 610 -15.57 22.63 -12.92
N THR A 611 -15.82 22.43 -14.23
CA THR A 611 -17.19 22.18 -14.75
C THR A 611 -17.81 20.84 -14.33
N HIS A 612 -17.08 19.98 -13.61
CA HIS A 612 -17.54 18.67 -13.16
C HIS A 612 -17.77 18.57 -11.63
N GLN A 613 -17.71 19.69 -10.90
CA GLN A 613 -17.99 19.73 -9.45
C GLN A 613 -19.45 20.11 -9.10
N THR A 614 -20.29 20.40 -10.09
CA THR A 614 -21.75 20.59 -9.95
C THR A 614 -22.50 19.45 -10.61
#